data_AF-A0A2N6D3D5-F1
#
_entry.id   AF-A0A2N6D3D5-F1
#
_cell.length_a   1.000
_cell.length_b   1.000
_cell.length_c   1.000
_cell.angle_alpha   90.00
_cell.angle_beta   90.00
_cell.angle_gamma   90.00
#
_symmetry.space_group_name_H-M   'P 1'
#
loop_
_entity.id
_entity.type
_entity.pdbx_description
1 polymer ?
#
loop_
_entity_poly.entity_id
_entity_poly.type
_entity_poly.pdbx_seq_one_letter_code
_entity_poly.pdbx_strand_id
1 'polypeptide(L)'
;MLEKRSYYVGDIFRVYDKSLEKDKFVVLSRFVFKAEHFVLLSINTLERWTDRELTFRNEFEKTYLSKEEIMYLYGDEQIAYIGNMSSISKAELYEFIDSKLSKAKAV
;
A
#
# COMPACT_ATOMS: atom_id res chain seq x y z
N MET A 1 13.06 -10.15 12.03
CA MET A 1 12.17 -9.05 11.59
C MET A 1 10.95 -9.07 12.49
N LEU A 2 10.65 -7.97 13.19
CA LEU A 2 9.45 -7.86 14.04
C LEU A 2 8.23 -7.73 13.12
N GLU A 3 7.28 -8.67 13.21
CA GLU A 3 6.01 -8.57 12.47
C GLU A 3 5.19 -7.40 13.04
N LYS A 4 4.91 -6.40 12.19
CA LYS A 4 4.08 -5.25 12.53
C LYS A 4 2.64 -5.75 12.73
N ARG A 5 2.07 -5.55 13.92
CA ARG A 5 0.71 -6.02 14.25
C ARG A 5 -0.40 -5.13 13.70
N SER A 6 -0.10 -3.88 13.39
CA SER A 6 -1.06 -2.88 12.91
C SER A 6 -0.48 -2.07 11.77
N TYR A 7 -1.26 -1.90 10.70
CA TYR A 7 -0.91 -1.16 9.50
C TYR A 7 -1.74 0.11 9.40
N TYR A 8 -1.11 1.22 9.05
CA TYR A 8 -1.72 2.55 9.05
C TYR A 8 -1.87 3.10 7.64
N VAL A 9 -2.79 4.03 7.46
CA VAL A 9 -2.92 4.77 6.19
C VAL A 9 -1.57 5.36 5.80
N GLY A 10 -1.22 5.23 4.52
CA GLY A 10 0.09 5.58 3.99
C GLY A 10 1.13 4.47 4.10
N ASP A 11 0.85 3.33 4.75
CA ASP A 11 1.76 2.18 4.72
C ASP A 11 1.93 1.68 3.28
N ILE A 12 3.19 1.54 2.88
CA ILE A 12 3.62 1.08 1.56
C ILE A 12 4.04 -0.37 1.65
N PHE A 13 3.61 -1.12 0.66
CA PHE A 13 3.94 -2.52 0.49
C PHE A 13 4.50 -2.76 -0.89
N ARG A 14 5.46 -3.68 -0.97
CA ARG A 14 5.92 -4.26 -2.22
C ARG A 14 5.13 -5.54 -2.48
N VAL A 15 4.60 -5.62 -3.69
CA VAL A 15 3.80 -6.73 -4.19
C VAL A 15 4.39 -7.21 -5.51
N TYR A 16 4.33 -8.51 -5.78
CA TYR A 16 4.79 -9.05 -7.04
C TYR A 16 3.60 -9.18 -8.01
N ASP A 17 3.64 -8.42 -9.09
CA ASP A 17 2.64 -8.51 -10.15
C ASP A 17 3.00 -9.67 -11.08
N LYS A 18 2.28 -10.79 -10.95
CA LYS A 18 2.47 -11.97 -11.79
C LYS A 18 2.18 -11.72 -13.27
N SER A 19 1.31 -10.76 -13.61
CA SER A 19 0.94 -10.47 -15.00
C SER A 19 2.05 -9.74 -15.76
N LEU A 20 2.86 -8.97 -15.05
CA LEU A 20 3.95 -8.17 -15.61
C LEU A 20 5.33 -8.64 -15.12
N GLU A 21 5.37 -9.75 -14.38
CA GLU A 21 6.55 -10.36 -13.76
C GLU A 21 7.46 -9.36 -13.02
N LYS A 22 6.87 -8.39 -12.32
CA LYS A 22 7.63 -7.29 -11.69
C LYS A 22 7.10 -6.88 -10.33
N ASP A 23 8.01 -6.39 -9.50
CA ASP A 23 7.65 -5.73 -8.24
C ASP A 23 6.92 -4.42 -8.53
N LYS A 24 5.79 -4.24 -7.83
CA LYS A 24 5.04 -2.98 -7.75
C LYS A 24 4.94 -2.54 -6.29
N PHE A 25 4.67 -1.25 -6.13
CA PHE A 25 4.41 -0.67 -4.82
C PHE A 25 2.95 -0.26 -4.73
N VAL A 26 2.33 -0.64 -3.62
CA VAL A 26 0.96 -0.28 -3.28
C VAL A 26 0.93 0.42 -1.93
N VAL A 27 -0.03 1.33 -1.77
CA VAL A 27 -0.20 2.12 -0.55
C VAL A 27 -1.58 1.89 0.06
N LEU A 28 -1.62 1.68 1.37
CA LEU A 28 -2.87 1.62 2.12
C LEU A 28 -3.52 3.00 2.14
N SER A 29 -4.71 3.09 1.55
CA SER A 29 -5.47 4.33 1.44
C SER A 29 -6.80 4.20 2.15
N ARG A 30 -7.29 5.32 2.69
CA ARG A 30 -8.58 5.42 3.38
C ARG A 30 -9.41 6.52 2.76
N PHE A 31 -10.65 6.21 2.42
CA PHE A 31 -11.64 7.17 1.94
C PHE A 31 -12.78 7.28 2.95
N VAL A 32 -13.09 8.50 3.37
CA VAL A 32 -14.11 8.79 4.37
C VAL A 32 -15.32 9.40 3.66
N PHE A 33 -16.42 8.66 3.58
CA PHE A 33 -17.69 9.17 3.06
C PHE A 33 -18.79 9.02 4.12
N LYS A 34 -19.71 8.06 3.93
CA LYS A 34 -20.68 7.62 4.96
C LYS A 34 -20.12 6.53 5.88
N ALA A 35 -18.98 5.96 5.49
CA ALA A 35 -18.23 4.92 6.18
C ALA A 35 -16.74 5.12 5.88
N GLU A 36 -15.90 4.40 6.61
CA GLU A 36 -14.46 4.32 6.37
C GLU A 36 -14.18 3.19 5.40
N HIS A 37 -13.57 3.51 4.26
CA HIS A 37 -13.27 2.57 3.20
C HIS A 37 -11.76 2.42 3.04
N PHE A 38 -11.24 1.21 3.24
CA PHE A 38 -9.82 0.90 3.09
C PHE A 38 -9.56 0.08 1.83
N VAL A 39 -8.59 0.53 1.05
CA VAL A 39 -8.14 -0.13 -0.18
C VAL A 39 -6.62 -0.01 -0.34
N LEU A 40 -6.05 -0.87 -1.19
CA LEU A 40 -4.69 -0.73 -1.68
C LEU A 40 -4.71 -0.05 -3.04
N LEU A 41 -3.93 1.02 -3.20
CA LEU A 41 -3.75 1.71 -4.48
C LEU A 41 -2.34 1.49 -5.01
N SER A 42 -2.19 1.32 -6.32
CA SER A 42 -0.86 1.38 -6.94
C SER A 42 -0.28 2.78 -6.78
N ILE A 43 0.96 2.90 -6.30
CA ILE A 43 1.60 4.22 -6.13
C ILE A 43 1.77 4.95 -7.48
N ASN A 44 2.01 4.20 -8.56
CA ASN A 44 2.33 4.79 -9.86
C ASN A 44 1.08 5.25 -10.63
N THR A 45 -0.04 4.53 -10.52
CA THR A 45 -1.27 4.85 -11.28
C THR A 45 -2.37 5.44 -10.41
N LEU A 46 -2.27 5.30 -9.08
CA LEU A 46 -3.32 5.62 -8.09
C LEU A 46 -4.63 4.83 -8.31
N GLU A 47 -4.60 3.82 -9.16
CA GLU A 47 -5.71 2.90 -9.37
C GLU A 47 -5.71 1.83 -8.28
N ARG A 48 -6.88 1.22 -8.05
CA ARG A 48 -7.03 0.12 -7.11
C ARG A 48 -6.15 -1.06 -7.53
N TRP A 49 -5.41 -1.62 -6.56
CA TRP A 49 -4.61 -2.82 -6.79
C TRP A 49 -5.49 -4.06 -6.97
N THR A 50 -6.55 -4.16 -6.19
CA THR A 50 -7.61 -5.17 -6.33
C THR A 50 -8.97 -4.51 -6.17
N ASP A 51 -10.03 -5.20 -6.56
CA ASP A 51 -11.40 -4.76 -6.30
C ASP A 51 -11.83 -4.92 -4.83
N ARG A 52 -10.94 -5.44 -3.96
CA ARG A 52 -11.25 -5.70 -2.56
C ARG A 52 -11.19 -4.44 -1.73
N GLU A 53 -12.12 -4.34 -0.80
CA GLU A 53 -12.31 -3.17 0.03
C GLU A 53 -12.82 -3.60 1.41
N LEU A 54 -12.31 -2.96 2.46
CA LEU A 54 -12.83 -3.12 3.80
C LEU A 54 -13.60 -1.86 4.18
N THR A 55 -14.88 -2.03 4.51
CA THR A 55 -15.77 -0.93 4.90
C THR A 55 -16.14 -1.05 6.37
N PHE A 56 -15.93 0.01 7.14
CA PHE A 56 -16.32 0.10 8.54
C PHE A 56 -17.28 1.26 8.73
N ARG A 57 -18.43 1.00 9.36
CA ARG A 57 -19.36 2.07 9.76
C ARG A 57 -18.65 2.97 10.78
N ASN A 58 -18.86 4.29 10.65
CA ASN A 58 -18.07 5.33 11.30
C ASN A 58 -18.33 5.49 12.81
N GLU A 59 -18.62 4.40 13.53
CA GLU A 59 -18.92 4.43 14.97
C GLU A 59 -17.67 4.39 15.84
N PHE A 60 -16.49 4.07 15.25
CA PHE A 60 -15.24 3.87 16.00
C PHE A 60 -13.98 4.48 15.34
N GLU A 61 -14.13 5.32 14.31
CA GLU A 61 -13.00 5.98 13.60
C GLU A 61 -11.81 5.05 13.35
N LYS A 62 -12.04 3.92 12.66
CA LYS A 62 -10.94 2.97 12.41
C LYS A 62 -9.85 3.67 11.59
N THR A 63 -8.62 3.64 12.12
CA THR A 63 -7.43 4.32 11.55
C THR A 63 -6.32 3.36 11.15
N TYR A 64 -6.45 2.08 11.51
CA TYR A 64 -5.45 1.04 11.24
C TYR A 64 -6.12 -0.28 10.87
N LEU A 65 -5.39 -1.16 10.19
CA LEU A 65 -5.79 -2.51 9.81
C LEU A 65 -4.87 -3.57 10.44
N SER A 66 -5.40 -4.76 10.69
CA SER A 66 -4.61 -5.93 11.07
C SER A 66 -3.87 -6.53 9.87
N LYS A 67 -2.98 -7.49 10.12
CA LYS A 67 -2.29 -8.24 9.06
C LYS A 67 -3.30 -8.99 8.18
N GLU A 68 -4.28 -9.64 8.78
CA GLU A 68 -5.31 -10.41 8.08
C GLU A 68 -6.15 -9.50 7.17
N GLU A 69 -6.45 -8.29 7.63
CA GLU A 69 -7.16 -7.28 6.84
C GLU A 69 -6.33 -6.80 5.63
N ILE A 70 -5.02 -6.62 5.79
CA ILE A 70 -4.12 -6.31 4.68
C ILE A 70 -4.01 -7.49 3.69
N MET A 71 -3.85 -8.71 4.20
CA MET A 71 -3.82 -9.91 3.36
C MET A 71 -5.12 -10.07 2.57
N TYR A 72 -6.26 -9.77 3.20
CA TYR A 72 -7.54 -9.72 2.51
C TYR A 72 -7.52 -8.70 1.36
N LEU A 73 -7.12 -7.45 1.60
CA LEU A 73 -7.05 -6.42 0.55
C LEU A 73 -6.08 -6.78 -0.58
N TYR A 74 -4.98 -7.44 -0.25
CA TYR A 74 -3.92 -7.77 -1.21
C TYR A 74 -4.33 -8.87 -2.20
N GLY A 75 -5.04 -9.91 -1.75
CA GLY A 75 -5.51 -10.96 -2.65
C GLY A 75 -4.70 -12.25 -2.68
N ASP A 76 -3.44 -12.22 -2.25
CA ASP A 76 -2.48 -13.31 -2.36
C ASP A 76 -1.63 -13.45 -1.06
N GLU A 77 -0.71 -14.40 -1.00
CA GLU A 77 -0.01 -14.81 0.24
C GLU A 77 1.30 -14.04 0.52
N GLN A 78 1.86 -13.34 -0.46
CA GLN A 78 3.16 -12.67 -0.32
C GLN A 78 3.08 -11.16 -0.53
N ILE A 79 3.15 -10.42 0.57
CA ILE A 79 3.28 -8.96 0.60
C ILE A 79 4.41 -8.56 1.55
N ALA A 80 5.25 -7.62 1.13
CA ALA A 80 6.36 -7.15 1.95
C ALA A 80 6.13 -5.69 2.37
N TYR A 81 6.08 -5.42 3.67
CA TYR A 81 6.01 -4.05 4.19
C TYR A 81 7.33 -3.31 3.93
N ILE A 82 7.23 -2.09 3.40
CA ILE A 82 8.39 -1.26 3.04
C ILE A 82 8.55 -0.10 4.01
N GLY A 83 7.46 0.54 4.42
CA GLY A 83 7.50 1.74 5.24
C GLY A 83 6.15 2.45 5.26
N ASN A 84 6.11 3.66 5.81
CA ASN A 84 4.94 4.52 5.74
C ASN A 84 5.29 5.82 5.01
N MET A 85 4.42 6.25 4.09
CA MET A 85 4.62 7.44 3.27
C MET A 85 4.73 8.73 4.09
N SER A 86 4.17 8.78 5.30
CA SER A 86 4.34 9.90 6.24
C SER A 86 5.71 9.91 6.93
N SER A 87 6.37 8.75 6.99
CA SER A 87 7.67 8.57 7.65
C SER A 87 8.84 8.63 6.67
N ILE A 88 8.59 8.40 5.38
CA ILE A 88 9.57 8.62 4.33
C ILE A 88 9.69 10.14 4.16
N SER A 89 10.86 10.70 4.45
CA SER A 89 11.08 12.11 4.17
C SER A 89 10.87 12.38 2.69
N LYS A 90 10.38 13.57 2.33
CA LYS A 90 10.15 13.94 0.93
C LYS A 90 11.40 13.67 0.06
N ALA A 91 12.59 13.87 0.62
CA ALA A 91 13.88 13.57 0.00
C ALA A 91 14.07 12.07 -0.28
N GLU A 92 13.84 11.20 0.70
CA GLU A 92 13.96 9.75 0.54
C GLU A 92 12.93 9.17 -0.43
N LEU A 93 11.72 9.75 -0.48
CA LEU A 93 10.70 9.35 -1.45
C LEU A 93 11.13 9.68 -2.88
N TYR A 94 11.67 10.88 -3.09
CA TYR A 94 12.20 11.28 -4.40
C TYR A 94 13.44 10.47 -4.79
N GLU A 95 14.38 10.22 -3.88
CA GLU A 95 15.53 9.34 -4.15
C GLU A 95 15.10 7.90 -4.47
N PHE A 96 14.10 7.38 -3.75
CA PHE A 96 13.54 6.06 -4.02
C PHE A 96 12.88 6.00 -5.42
N ILE A 97 12.07 7.00 -5.77
CA ILE A 97 11.41 7.08 -7.08
C ILE A 97 12.46 7.25 -8.18
N ASP A 98 13.42 8.16 -8.02
CA ASP A 98 14.47 8.44 -9.01
C ASP A 98 15.41 7.24 -9.21
N SER A 99 15.80 6.54 -8.14
CA SER A 99 16.66 5.35 -8.24
C SER A 99 16.00 4.17 -8.97
N LYS A 100 14.66 4.13 -9.01
CA LYS A 100 13.88 3.08 -9.68
C LYS A 100 13.48 3.47 -11.11
N LEU A 101 13.17 4.75 -11.36
CA LEU A 101 12.81 5.24 -12.69
C LEU A 101 14.03 5.49 -13.59
N SER A 102 15.18 5.88 -13.03
CA SER A 102 16.43 6.06 -13.78
C SER A 102 16.93 4.74 -14.40
N LYS A 103 16.73 3.61 -13.72
CA LYS A 103 17.08 2.28 -14.25
C LYS A 103 16.16 1.82 -15.39
N ALA A 104 14.97 2.40 -15.53
CA ALA A 104 14.06 2.11 -16.63
C ALA A 104 14.41 2.87 -17.93
N LYS A 105 15.29 3.88 -17.87
CA LYS A 105 15.76 4.66 -19.04
C LYS A 105 17.09 4.17 -19.63
N ALA A 106 17.70 3.14 -19.05
CA ALA A 106 19.01 2.63 -19.47
C ALA A 106 18.94 1.39 -20.38
N VAL A 107 17.79 1.15 -21.02
CA VAL A 107 17.60 0.08 -22.02
C VAL A 107 17.10 0.70 -23.32
#